data_AF-K2FU94-F1
#
_entry.id   AF-K2FU94-F1
#
_cell.length_a   1.000
_cell.length_b   1.000
_cell.length_c   1.000
_cell.angle_alpha   90.00
_cell.angle_beta   90.00
_cell.angle_gamma   90.00
#
_symmetry.space_group_name_H-M   'P 1'
#
loop_
_entity.id
_entity.type
_entity.pdbx_description
1 polymer ?
#
loop_
_entity_poly.entity_id
_entity_poly.type
_entity_poly.pdbx_seq_one_letter_code
_entity_poly.pdbx_strand_id
1 'polypeptide(L)' 'KWESFGWEKVELNGHNFNELIEAFKKLPIKKNKPTVIIAHTIKGLGGVPIHINKVSSQYKPPTQEEAEEVIRRLSSK' A
#
# COMPACT_ATOMS: atom_id res chain seq x y z
N LYS A 1 2.65 3.37 -19.82
CA LYS A 1 2.12 2.00 -20.06
C LYS A 1 0.59 1.92 -19.93
N TRP A 2 -0.01 2.35 -18.83
CA TRP A 2 -1.46 2.29 -18.66
C TRP A 2 -2.23 3.22 -19.59
N GLU A 3 -1.78 4.47 -19.71
CA GLU A 3 -2.39 5.45 -20.62
C GLU A 3 -2.33 4.99 -22.09
N SER A 4 -1.23 4.35 -22.51
CA SER A 4 -1.10 3.78 -23.87
C SER A 4 -2.03 2.59 -24.12
N PHE A 5 -2.53 1.93 -23.06
CA PHE A 5 -3.59 0.92 -23.16
C PHE A 5 -5.00 1.51 -23.01
N GLY A 6 -5.13 2.84 -22.98
CA GLY A 6 -6.42 3.54 -22.91
C GLY A 6 -6.99 3.69 -21.50
N TRP A 7 -6.22 3.39 -20.45
CA TRP A 7 -6.66 3.55 -19.07
C TRP A 7 -6.44 4.98 -18.56
N GLU A 8 -7.34 5.45 -17.71
CA GLU A 8 -7.11 6.64 -16.89
C GLU A 8 -6.22 6.26 -15.70
N LYS A 9 -5.04 6.88 -15.61
CA LYS A 9 -4.06 6.58 -14.56
C LYS A 9 -4.14 7.63 -13.45
N VAL A 10 -4.22 7.17 -12.21
CA VAL A 10 -4.06 8.00 -11.02
C VAL A 10 -3.00 7.42 -10.11
N GLU A 11 -2.11 8.27 -9.61
CA GLU A 11 -1.04 7.89 -8.68
C GLU A 11 -1.26 8.63 -7.36
N LEU A 12 -1.09 7.93 -6.23
CA LEU A 12 -1.33 8.49 -4.90
C LEU A 12 -0.51 7.77 -3.83
N ASN A 13 -0.49 8.33 -2.61
CA ASN A 13 0.13 7.67 -1.47
C ASN A 13 -0.75 6.52 -0.96
N GLY A 14 -0.27 5.28 -1.10
CA GLY A 14 -0.99 4.07 -0.69
C GLY A 14 -1.16 3.91 0.82
N HIS A 15 -0.48 4.74 1.63
CA HIS A 15 -0.64 4.78 3.08
C HIS A 15 -1.49 5.97 3.55
N ASN A 16 -2.00 6.79 2.63
CA ASN A 16 -2.93 7.86 2.95
C ASN A 16 -4.37 7.41 2.64
N PHE A 17 -5.10 6.99 3.68
CA PHE A 17 -6.48 6.54 3.56
C PHE A 17 -7.41 7.61 3.01
N ASN A 18 -7.17 8.90 3.28
CA ASN A 18 -8.00 9.97 2.75
C ASN A 18 -7.83 10.09 1.23
N GLU A 19 -6.61 10.01 0.70
CA GLU A 19 -6.36 10.01 -0.74
C GLU A 19 -7.02 8.81 -1.43
N LEU A 20 -6.92 7.62 -0.82
CA LEU A 20 -7.56 6.41 -1.33
C LEU A 20 -9.09 6.55 -1.39
N ILE A 21 -9.71 6.98 -0.29
CA ILE A 21 -11.16 7.16 -0.19
C ILE A 21 -11.64 8.18 -1.23
N GLU A 22 -10.95 9.31 -1.36
CA GLU A 22 -11.32 10.35 -2.33
C GLU A 22 -11.12 9.89 -3.78
N ALA A 23 -10.11 9.07 -4.07
CA ALA A 23 -9.94 8.46 -5.38
C ALA A 23 -11.09 7.47 -5.69
N PHE A 24 -11.46 6.62 -4.73
CA PHE A 24 -12.53 5.64 -4.91
C PHE A 24 -13.91 6.27 -5.09
N LYS A 25 -14.23 7.35 -4.36
CA LYS A 25 -15.50 8.10 -4.53
C LYS A 25 -15.65 8.70 -5.93
N LYS A 26 -14.54 8.96 -6.62
CA LYS A 26 -14.51 9.57 -7.95
C LYS A 26 -14.50 8.53 -9.07
N LEU A 27 -14.58 7.23 -8.77
CA LEU A 27 -14.57 6.18 -9.79
C LEU A 27 -15.94 6.08 -10.53
N PRO A 28 -15.93 5.87 -11.86
CA PRO A 28 -14.76 5.94 -12.74
C PRO A 28 -14.29 7.38 -12.91
N ILE A 29 -12.98 7.63 -12.83
CA ILE A 29 -12.41 8.99 -12.86
C ILE A 29 -12.64 9.67 -14.20
N LYS A 30 -12.71 8.88 -15.28
CA LYS A 30 -13.06 9.34 -16.62
C LYS A 30 -14.11 8.44 -17.23
N LYS A 31 -15.21 9.04 -17.69
CA LYS A 31 -16.29 8.35 -18.37
C LYS A 31 -15.75 7.55 -19.57
N ASN A 32 -16.27 6.33 -19.75
CA ASN A 32 -15.90 5.42 -20.84
C ASN A 32 -14.41 5.01 -20.88
N LYS A 33 -13.66 5.18 -19.79
CA LYS A 33 -12.29 4.65 -19.65
C LYS A 33 -12.14 3.85 -18.35
N PRO A 34 -11.48 2.68 -18.38
CA PRO A 34 -11.10 2.00 -17.15
C PRO A 34 -10.11 2.87 -16.37
N THR A 35 -10.16 2.81 -15.04
CA THR A 35 -9.24 3.56 -14.16
C THR A 35 -8.25 2.60 -13.51
N VAL A 36 -6.96 2.97 -13.51
CA VAL A 36 -5.92 2.31 -12.71
C VAL A 36 -5.45 3.28 -11.63
N ILE A 37 -5.45 2.81 -10.39
CA ILE A 37 -4.88 3.53 -9.26
C ILE A 37 -3.54 2.87 -8.92
N ILE A 38 -2.45 3.61 -9.06
CA ILE A 38 -1.10 3.21 -8.67
C ILE A 38 -0.84 3.78 -7.28
N ALA A 39 -1.04 2.94 -6.27
CA ALA A 39 -0.80 3.29 -4.87
C ALA A 39 0.69 3.08 -4.53
N HIS A 40 1.42 4.17 -4.27
CA HIS A 40 2.81 4.08 -3.81
C HIS A 40 2.83 3.58 -2.36
N THR A 41 3.37 2.38 -2.17
CA THR A 41 3.42 1.70 -0.86
C THR A 41 4.86 1.37 -0.46
N ILE A 42 5.02 1.00 0.81
CA ILE A 42 6.28 0.53 1.41
C ILE A 42 6.02 -0.90 1.82
N LYS A 43 6.75 -1.84 1.21
CA LYS A 43 6.55 -3.27 1.45
C LYS A 43 6.83 -3.61 2.92
N GLY A 44 5.92 -4.33 3.57
CA GLY A 44 6.05 -4.70 4.97
C GLY A 44 5.90 -3.54 5.97
N LEU A 45 5.35 -2.39 5.56
CA LEU A 45 5.08 -1.29 6.50
C LEU A 45 4.21 -1.77 7.67
N GLY A 46 4.55 -1.37 8.89
CA GLY A 46 3.87 -1.81 10.11
C GLY A 46 4.31 -3.17 10.64
N GLY A 47 5.03 -3.97 9.83
CA GLY A 47 5.63 -5.24 10.25
C GLY A 47 6.98 -5.08 10.94
N VAL A 48 7.76 -6.16 10.94
CA VAL A 48 9.09 -6.24 11.58
C VAL A 48 10.00 -5.14 11.03
N PRO A 49 10.51 -4.21 11.87
CA PRO A 49 11.26 -3.03 11.41
C PRO A 49 12.43 -3.35 10.48
N ILE A 50 13.21 -4.40 10.78
CA ILE A 50 14.38 -4.78 9.97
C ILE A 50 14.01 -5.31 8.58
N HIS A 51 12.76 -5.69 8.35
CA HIS A 51 12.26 -6.23 7.08
C HIS A 51 11.50 -5.22 6.22
N ILE A 52 11.22 -4.01 6.72
CA ILE A 52 10.53 -2.96 5.98
C ILE A 52 11.30 -2.58 4.70
N ASN A 53 10.58 -2.52 3.58
CA ASN A 53 11.09 -2.23 2.24
C ASN A 53 12.21 -3.16 1.76
N LYS A 54 12.29 -4.39 2.29
CA LYS A 54 13.26 -5.41 1.87
C LYS A 54 12.56 -6.62 1.29
N VAL A 55 13.26 -7.38 0.45
CA VAL A 55 12.73 -8.62 -0.14
C VAL A 55 12.30 -9.61 0.96
N SER A 56 13.03 -9.63 2.08
CA SER A 56 12.75 -10.48 3.25
C SER A 56 11.35 -10.30 3.84
N SER A 57 10.71 -9.14 3.68
CA SER A 57 9.30 -8.95 4.09
C SER A 57 8.29 -9.88 3.40
N GLN A 58 8.67 -10.56 2.29
CA GLN A 58 7.80 -11.49 1.58
C GLN A 58 7.94 -12.94 2.03
N TYR A 59 9.14 -13.36 2.42
CA TYR A 59 9.46 -14.78 2.58
C TYR A 59 10.01 -15.14 3.95
N LYS A 60 10.42 -14.16 4.77
CA LYS A 60 10.91 -14.42 6.11
C LYS A 60 9.78 -14.15 7.11
N PRO A 61 9.13 -15.18 7.68
CA PRO A 61 8.19 -14.97 8.77
C PRO A 61 8.93 -14.38 9.99
N PRO A 62 8.24 -13.57 10.81
CA PRO A 62 8.81 -13.04 12.04
C PRO A 62 9.19 -14.17 13.00
N THR A 63 10.27 -14.00 13.77
CA THR A 63 10.48 -14.81 14.97
C THR A 63 9.42 -14.48 16.04
N GLN A 64 9.35 -15.28 17.10
CA GLN A 64 8.44 -14.99 18.21
C GLN A 64 8.74 -13.62 18.83
N GLU A 65 10.02 -13.29 19.05
CA GLU A 65 10.43 -12.02 19.63
C GLU A 65 10.11 -10.83 18.71
N GLU A 66 10.38 -10.97 17.41
CA GLU A 66 10.04 -9.95 16.41
C GLU A 66 8.52 -9.72 16.33
N ALA A 67 7.71 -10.78 16.44
CA ALA A 67 6.26 -10.68 16.45
C ALA A 67 5.75 -9.97 17.71
N GLU A 68 6.26 -10.35 18.89
CA GLU A 68 5.93 -9.70 20.17
C GLU A 68 6.30 -8.22 20.18
N GLU A 69 7.44 -7.85 19.60
CA GLU A 69 7.85 -6.45 19.42
C GLU A 69 6.85 -5.68 18.54
N VAL A 70 6.48 -6.25 17.39
CA VAL A 70 5.53 -5.62 16.46
C VAL A 70 4.18 -5.44 17.14
N ILE A 71 3.65 -6.46 17.80
CA ILE A 71 2.37 -6.40 18.52
C ILE A 71 2.42 -5.30 19.57
N ARG A 72 3.44 -5.30 20.43
CA ARG A 72 3.62 -4.29 21.48
C ARG A 72 3.64 -2.87 20.90
N ARG A 73 4.36 -2.65 19.80
CA ARG A 73 4.44 -1.34 19.12
C ARG A 73 3.10 -0.92 18.50
N LEU A 74 2.32 -1.86 17.98
CA LEU A 74 1.01 -1.57 17.39
C LEU A 74 -0.05 -1.31 18.46
N SER A 75 0.02 -2.00 19.59
CA SER A 75 -0.90 -1.81 20.72
C SER A 75 -0.58 -0.58 21.58
N SER A 76 0.61 -0.02 21.47
CA SER A 76 1.01 1.20 22.20
C SER A 76 0.61 2.50 21.49
N LYS A 77 -0.23 2.43 20.46
CA LYS A 77 -0.76 3.57 19.70
C LYS A 77 -2.27 3.62 19.84
#